data_AF-A0A1J4W1Q0-F1
#
_entry.id   AF-A0A1J4W1Q0-F1
#
_cell.length_a   1.000
_cell.length_b   1.000
_cell.length_c   1.000
_cell.angle_alpha   90.00
_cell.angle_beta   90.00
_cell.angle_gamma   90.00
#
_symmetry.space_group_name_H-M   'P 1'
#
loop_
_entity.id
_entity.type
_entity.pdbx_description
1 polymer ?
#
loop_
_entity_poly.entity_id
_entity_poly.type
_entity_poly.pdbx_seq_one_letter_code
_entity_poly.pdbx_strand_id
1 'polypeptide(L)'
;METRTELFAFFGFALLLFVASLGFYLTKTVQTNPPISGQYELEDCKSLVYNEEASMNILFFSSEEEAVEYSSYLLQASPFNENPESFNFYYIGPDNYKPDCEIYKGAAVLCYDQEIIRKAASCPHDYIVVIDRQPLNIRSSAYLNVMSLNSRHSLTVFLHEFGHAGFNFAEEYKTDGRIPRGSENCKSSCEGFEGETDGCFQECSKDSYYRSIQNGVMRTLSTSDYGLFNSNLIREVIRSKKPVKGLTGAVVSEDNSCENRHKNHLCSLTRMGAVVSEDNSCENQNYFLLKAQYLDGKIVVISKSIEPGCAPSSSNFESDFSYRVFAEDETLIFEDSRNLNIFTDVQQDGTEEIEGETYSVLEEGEIFFITSPYSESASKIEIIEETTGAETQETLQNLGGEVACHL
;
A
#
# COMPACT_ATOMS: atom_id res chain seq x y z
N MET A 1 -68.60 -29.39 -5.18
CA MET A 1 -68.18 -28.99 -3.81
C MET A 1 -66.68 -29.19 -3.64
N GLU A 2 -66.08 -30.23 -4.24
CA GLU A 2 -64.63 -30.47 -4.30
C GLU A 2 -63.80 -29.31 -4.89
N THR A 3 -64.26 -28.68 -5.98
CA THR A 3 -63.52 -27.59 -6.65
C THR A 3 -63.35 -26.33 -5.80
N ARG A 4 -64.19 -26.11 -4.78
CA ARG A 4 -64.04 -24.99 -3.86
C ARG A 4 -62.94 -25.25 -2.84
N THR A 5 -62.81 -26.48 -2.37
CA THR A 5 -61.82 -26.87 -1.35
C THR A 5 -60.40 -26.79 -1.91
N GLU A 6 -60.18 -27.21 -3.15
CA GLU A 6 -58.88 -27.11 -3.83
C GLU A 6 -58.46 -25.65 -4.06
N LEU A 7 -59.40 -24.78 -4.42
CA LEU A 7 -59.14 -23.36 -4.62
C LEU A 7 -58.71 -22.68 -3.31
N PHE A 8 -59.36 -22.99 -2.18
CA PHE A 8 -58.98 -22.44 -0.89
C PHE A 8 -57.60 -22.93 -0.42
N ALA A 9 -57.25 -24.19 -0.70
CA ALA A 9 -55.92 -24.73 -0.36
C ALA A 9 -54.80 -24.02 -1.16
N PHE A 10 -55.02 -23.77 -2.45
CA PHE A 10 -54.05 -23.07 -3.30
C PHE A 10 -53.81 -21.62 -2.85
N PHE A 11 -54.89 -20.87 -2.59
CA PHE A 11 -54.77 -19.50 -2.08
C PHE A 11 -54.11 -19.44 -0.70
N GLY A 12 -54.38 -20.42 0.17
CA GLY A 12 -53.72 -20.54 1.47
C GLY A 12 -52.22 -20.74 1.35
N PHE A 13 -51.77 -21.63 0.45
CA PHE A 13 -50.35 -21.89 0.22
C PHE A 13 -49.62 -20.69 -0.41
N ALA A 14 -50.23 -20.05 -1.41
CA ALA A 14 -49.67 -18.85 -2.04
C ALA A 14 -49.53 -17.68 -1.05
N LEU A 15 -50.51 -17.48 -0.17
CA LEU A 15 -50.43 -16.47 0.89
C LEU A 15 -49.31 -16.78 1.89
N LEU A 16 -49.13 -18.05 2.26
CA LEU A 16 -48.05 -18.49 3.15
C LEU A 16 -46.67 -18.21 2.55
N LEU A 17 -46.48 -18.51 1.27
CA LEU A 17 -45.24 -18.19 0.55
C LEU A 17 -45.00 -16.68 0.47
N PHE A 18 -46.04 -15.88 0.19
CA PHE A 18 -45.92 -14.43 0.16
C PHE A 18 -45.56 -13.85 1.54
N VAL A 19 -46.18 -14.34 2.61
CA VAL A 19 -45.86 -13.92 3.99
C VAL A 19 -44.43 -14.36 4.37
N ALA A 20 -43.99 -15.54 3.95
CA ALA A 20 -42.62 -16.00 4.19
C ALA A 20 -41.58 -15.17 3.40
N SER A 21 -41.86 -14.84 2.13
CA SER A 21 -40.98 -13.97 1.34
C SER A 21 -40.95 -12.55 1.87
N LEU A 22 -42.11 -12.02 2.29
CA LEU A 22 -42.21 -10.69 2.89
C LEU A 22 -41.54 -10.65 4.26
N GLY A 23 -41.67 -11.71 5.06
CA GLY A 23 -40.95 -11.90 6.32
C GLY A 23 -39.44 -11.92 6.08
N PHE A 24 -38.96 -12.72 5.12
CA PHE A 24 -37.54 -12.79 4.77
C PHE A 24 -37.00 -11.45 4.24
N TYR A 25 -37.79 -10.75 3.43
CA TYR A 25 -37.48 -9.41 2.91
C TYR A 25 -37.42 -8.39 4.05
N LEU A 26 -38.40 -8.40 4.95
CA LEU A 26 -38.46 -7.49 6.09
C LEU A 26 -37.38 -7.77 7.14
N THR A 27 -37.02 -9.05 7.37
CA THR A 27 -35.89 -9.40 8.24
C THR A 27 -34.55 -9.04 7.62
N LYS A 28 -34.42 -9.01 6.29
CA LYS A 28 -33.24 -8.46 5.62
C LYS A 28 -33.15 -6.93 5.71
N THR A 29 -34.28 -6.23 5.83
CA THR A 29 -34.32 -4.76 5.98
C THR A 29 -34.29 -4.26 7.42
N VAL A 30 -34.17 -5.13 8.43
CA VAL A 30 -33.68 -4.67 9.74
C VAL A 30 -32.20 -4.37 9.54
N GLN A 31 -31.93 -3.17 9.02
CA GLN A 31 -30.67 -2.47 9.18
C GLN A 31 -30.42 -2.42 10.69
N THR A 32 -29.75 -3.44 11.20
CA THR A 32 -28.88 -3.22 12.33
C THR A 32 -27.96 -2.12 11.83
N ASN A 33 -28.11 -0.90 12.38
CA ASN A 33 -27.06 0.11 12.23
C ASN A 33 -25.74 -0.66 12.39
N PRO A 34 -24.84 -0.62 11.39
CA PRO A 34 -23.56 -1.29 11.52
C PRO A 34 -23.02 -0.85 12.89
N PRO A 35 -22.56 -1.80 13.73
CA PRO A 35 -22.21 -1.51 15.11
C PRO A 35 -21.43 -0.21 15.12
N ILE A 36 -22.03 0.83 15.74
CA ILE A 36 -21.43 2.16 15.87
C ILE A 36 -20.02 1.89 16.36
N SER A 37 -19.04 2.23 15.50
CA SER A 37 -17.62 1.89 15.62
C SER A 37 -17.31 1.19 16.93
N GLY A 38 -17.31 -0.14 16.93
CA GLY A 38 -16.64 -0.85 18.02
C GLY A 38 -15.29 -0.17 18.16
N GLN A 39 -14.97 0.37 19.34
CA GLN A 39 -13.72 1.11 19.52
C GLN A 39 -12.59 0.21 19.03
N TYR A 40 -12.05 0.53 17.86
CA TYR A 40 -10.89 -0.16 17.34
C TYR A 40 -9.74 0.33 18.20
N GLU A 41 -9.26 -0.55 19.06
CA GLU A 41 -8.05 -0.31 19.82
C GLU A 41 -6.88 -0.36 18.83
N LEU A 42 -6.12 0.73 18.78
CA LEU A 42 -4.89 0.78 18.00
C LEU A 42 -3.87 -0.20 18.62
N GLU A 43 -3.04 -0.78 17.78
CA GLU A 43 -1.97 -1.68 18.21
C GLU A 43 -0.84 -0.91 18.89
N ASP A 44 -0.12 -1.61 19.77
CA ASP A 44 1.13 -1.07 20.35
C ASP A 44 2.21 -0.98 19.27
N CYS A 45 2.37 0.25 18.77
CA CYS A 45 3.33 0.65 17.76
C CYS A 45 4.70 0.93 18.37
N LYS A 46 5.75 0.23 17.90
CA LYS A 46 7.09 0.39 18.44
C LYS A 46 8.03 1.00 17.41
N SER A 47 8.76 2.04 17.79
CA SER A 47 9.80 2.64 16.95
C SER A 47 11.12 1.89 17.11
N LEU A 48 11.73 1.48 16.00
CA LEU A 48 13.09 0.96 15.93
C LEU A 48 14.10 2.10 15.72
N VAL A 49 13.77 2.99 14.80
CA VAL A 49 14.58 4.14 14.41
C VAL A 49 13.62 5.28 14.08
N TYR A 50 13.85 6.42 14.71
CA TYR A 50 13.17 7.66 14.38
C TYR A 50 14.21 8.74 14.17
N ASN A 51 14.22 9.33 12.98
CA ASN A 51 15.17 10.37 12.58
C ASN A 51 14.47 11.74 12.54
N GLU A 52 13.45 11.91 11.70
CA GLU A 52 12.66 13.14 11.60
C GLU A 52 11.24 12.86 11.06
N GLU A 53 10.31 13.79 11.30
CA GLU A 53 8.88 13.65 10.92
C GLU A 53 8.68 13.49 9.39
N ALA A 54 9.54 14.11 8.59
CA ALA A 54 9.47 14.06 7.13
C ALA A 54 10.19 12.86 6.51
N SER A 55 10.84 12.02 7.32
CA SER A 55 11.47 10.80 6.83
C SER A 55 10.42 9.80 6.36
N MET A 56 10.85 8.95 5.44
CA MET A 56 10.04 7.88 4.89
C MET A 56 9.73 6.84 5.97
N ASN A 57 8.46 6.65 6.29
CA ASN A 57 8.03 5.78 7.37
C ASN A 57 7.79 4.35 6.84
N ILE A 58 8.53 3.37 7.36
CA ILE A 58 8.39 1.96 6.98
C ILE A 58 7.94 1.19 8.22
N LEU A 59 6.75 0.59 8.14
CA LEU A 59 6.17 -0.22 9.20
C LEU A 59 6.33 -1.70 8.90
N PHE A 60 6.88 -2.46 9.85
CA PHE A 60 6.96 -3.91 9.80
C PHE A 60 5.87 -4.58 10.65
N PHE A 61 5.15 -5.55 10.09
CA PHE A 61 4.44 -6.57 10.85
C PHE A 61 5.32 -7.81 10.94
N SER A 62 6.13 -7.90 12.01
CA SER A 62 7.13 -8.96 12.22
C SER A 62 7.62 -8.98 13.67
N SER A 63 8.53 -9.89 14.00
CA SER A 63 9.29 -9.76 15.25
C SER A 63 10.23 -8.54 15.19
N GLU A 64 10.70 -8.07 16.37
CA GLU A 64 11.69 -6.99 16.44
C GLU A 64 12.99 -7.37 15.72
N GLU A 65 13.44 -8.62 15.89
CA GLU A 65 14.66 -9.12 15.26
C GLU A 65 14.57 -9.10 13.73
N GLU A 66 13.44 -9.54 13.16
CA GLU A 66 13.21 -9.50 11.71
C GLU A 66 13.14 -8.05 11.20
N ALA A 67 12.42 -7.17 11.90
CA ALA A 67 12.32 -5.77 11.50
C ALA A 67 13.70 -5.07 11.54
N VAL A 68 14.55 -5.38 12.54
CA VAL A 68 15.93 -4.90 12.60
C VAL A 68 16.79 -5.47 11.46
N GLU A 69 16.66 -6.75 11.13
CA GLU A 69 17.39 -7.38 10.04
C GLU A 69 17.07 -6.71 8.69
N TYR A 70 15.79 -6.58 8.36
CA TYR A 70 15.35 -6.03 7.08
C TYR A 70 15.64 -4.53 6.95
N SER A 71 15.38 -3.74 8.00
CA SER A 71 15.72 -2.30 8.00
C SER A 71 17.23 -2.08 7.87
N SER A 72 18.04 -2.85 8.59
CA SER A 72 19.50 -2.77 8.49
C SER A 72 20.01 -3.15 7.11
N TYR A 73 19.38 -4.13 6.46
CA TYR A 73 19.72 -4.54 5.11
C TYR A 73 19.41 -3.45 4.08
N LEU A 74 18.23 -2.82 4.17
CA LEU A 74 17.86 -1.68 3.32
C LEU A 74 18.89 -0.55 3.44
N LEU A 75 19.23 -0.15 4.66
CA LEU A 75 20.17 0.93 4.93
C LEU A 75 21.64 0.60 4.54
N GLN A 76 21.97 -0.65 4.24
CA GLN A 76 23.29 -1.02 3.73
C GLN A 76 23.36 -0.96 2.20
N ALA A 77 22.22 -1.12 1.52
CA ALA A 77 22.14 -1.08 0.06
C ALA A 77 22.21 0.35 -0.48
N SER A 78 22.82 0.52 -1.66
CA SER A 78 22.79 1.80 -2.38
C SER A 78 21.47 1.94 -3.14
N PRO A 79 20.88 3.14 -3.22
CA PRO A 79 21.38 4.42 -2.71
C PRO A 79 20.92 4.78 -1.28
N PHE A 80 20.22 3.88 -0.59
CA PHE A 80 19.65 4.15 0.74
C PHE A 80 20.72 4.44 1.79
N ASN A 81 21.86 3.76 1.70
CA ASN A 81 23.01 3.96 2.58
C ASN A 81 23.63 5.36 2.52
N GLU A 82 23.29 6.17 1.51
CA GLU A 82 23.74 7.55 1.38
C GLU A 82 22.90 8.55 2.20
N ASN A 83 21.66 8.19 2.54
CA ASN A 83 20.73 9.05 3.29
C ASN A 83 19.95 8.22 4.34
N PRO A 84 20.62 7.49 5.25
CA PRO A 84 19.94 6.62 6.22
C PRO A 84 19.02 7.40 7.17
N GLU A 85 19.27 8.68 7.38
CA GLU A 85 18.44 9.59 8.17
C GLU A 85 17.06 9.85 7.54
N SER A 86 16.90 9.61 6.23
CA SER A 86 15.63 9.83 5.52
C SER A 86 14.61 8.72 5.74
N PHE A 87 14.84 7.80 6.67
CA PHE A 87 13.94 6.67 6.96
C PHE A 87 13.60 6.59 8.44
N ASN A 88 12.33 6.35 8.76
CA ASN A 88 11.88 5.92 10.07
C ASN A 88 11.41 4.46 9.96
N PHE A 89 11.70 3.67 10.99
CA PHE A 89 11.35 2.26 11.03
C PHE A 89 10.52 1.97 12.28
N TYR A 90 9.36 1.38 12.06
CA TYR A 90 8.41 0.99 13.10
C TYR A 90 8.10 -0.50 12.99
N TYR A 91 7.62 -1.11 14.06
CA TYR A 91 7.10 -2.46 14.01
C TYR A 91 5.88 -2.66 14.93
N ILE A 92 5.00 -3.58 14.52
CA ILE A 92 3.95 -4.17 15.34
C ILE A 92 4.28 -5.65 15.48
N GLY A 93 4.53 -6.07 16.72
CA GLY A 93 4.95 -7.44 17.03
C GLY A 93 3.81 -8.45 16.94
N PRO A 94 4.12 -9.74 16.71
CA PRO A 94 3.13 -10.81 16.58
C PRO A 94 2.32 -11.07 17.86
N ASP A 95 2.81 -10.62 19.01
CA ASP A 95 2.08 -10.67 20.29
C ASP A 95 0.91 -9.68 20.33
N ASN A 96 0.96 -8.61 19.52
CA ASN A 96 -0.10 -7.61 19.40
C ASN A 96 -1.04 -7.98 18.23
N TYR A 97 -0.46 -8.18 17.04
CA TYR A 97 -1.22 -8.53 15.85
C TYR A 97 -0.40 -9.38 14.89
N LYS A 98 -1.03 -10.42 14.35
CA LYS A 98 -0.46 -11.25 13.29
C LYS A 98 -1.38 -11.21 12.06
N PRO A 99 -0.91 -10.65 10.93
CA PRO A 99 -1.63 -10.68 9.65
C PRO A 99 -2.09 -12.07 9.23
N ASP A 100 -3.30 -12.17 8.67
CA ASP A 100 -3.80 -13.37 7.98
C ASP A 100 -3.65 -13.20 6.47
N CYS A 101 -2.47 -13.55 5.94
CA CYS A 101 -2.18 -13.40 4.52
C CYS A 101 -2.74 -14.56 3.70
N GLU A 102 -3.27 -14.27 2.52
CA GLU A 102 -3.72 -15.30 1.58
C GLU A 102 -2.60 -15.75 0.64
N ILE A 103 -2.79 -16.94 0.04
CA ILE A 103 -1.93 -17.43 -1.05
C ILE A 103 -2.60 -17.03 -2.38
N TYR A 104 -2.27 -15.84 -2.86
CA TYR A 104 -2.84 -15.27 -4.07
C TYR A 104 -2.52 -16.13 -5.30
N LYS A 105 -3.57 -16.52 -6.02
CA LYS A 105 -3.55 -17.43 -7.18
C LYS A 105 -2.76 -18.74 -6.94
N GLY A 106 -2.60 -19.15 -5.69
CA GLY A 106 -1.81 -20.35 -5.32
C GLY A 106 -0.29 -20.19 -5.48
N ALA A 107 0.21 -18.97 -5.71
CA ALA A 107 1.60 -18.73 -6.08
C ALA A 107 2.35 -17.77 -5.14
N ALA A 108 1.70 -16.74 -4.60
CA ALA A 108 2.36 -15.69 -3.82
C ALA A 108 1.67 -15.43 -2.48
N VAL A 109 2.42 -15.01 -1.47
CA VAL A 109 1.82 -14.47 -0.24
C VAL A 109 1.30 -13.06 -0.54
N LEU A 110 0.06 -12.77 -0.18
CA LEU A 110 -0.55 -11.43 -0.31
C LEU A 110 -1.25 -11.06 1.00
N CYS A 111 -0.78 -9.99 1.62
CA CYS A 111 -1.26 -9.51 2.92
C CYS A 111 -2.05 -8.20 2.83
N TYR A 112 -2.49 -7.79 1.63
CA TYR A 112 -3.24 -6.55 1.48
C TYR A 112 -4.73 -6.79 1.75
N ASP A 113 -5.19 -6.33 2.92
CA ASP A 113 -6.60 -6.39 3.28
C ASP A 113 -7.03 -5.19 4.14
N GLN A 114 -8.33 -5.12 4.44
CA GLN A 114 -8.91 -4.04 5.23
C GLN A 114 -8.37 -3.99 6.67
N GLU A 115 -8.11 -5.14 7.26
CA GLU A 115 -7.63 -5.25 8.63
C GLU A 115 -6.19 -4.77 8.74
N ILE A 116 -5.33 -5.13 7.80
CA ILE A 116 -3.94 -4.69 7.71
C ILE A 116 -3.84 -3.17 7.61
N ILE A 117 -4.66 -2.55 6.76
CA ILE A 117 -4.70 -1.09 6.63
C ILE A 117 -5.12 -0.45 7.96
N ARG A 118 -6.14 -0.99 8.62
CA ARG A 118 -6.58 -0.51 9.94
C ARG A 118 -5.52 -0.66 11.01
N LYS A 119 -4.85 -1.80 11.07
CA LYS A 119 -3.82 -2.10 12.06
C LYS A 119 -2.57 -1.28 11.82
N ALA A 120 -2.22 -1.04 10.55
CA ALA A 120 -1.07 -0.23 10.17
C ALA A 120 -1.23 1.24 10.60
N ALA A 121 -2.47 1.75 10.61
CA ALA A 121 -2.78 3.09 11.08
C ALA A 121 -2.43 3.35 12.56
N SER A 122 -2.05 2.32 13.32
CA SER A 122 -1.49 2.47 14.67
C SER A 122 -0.10 3.13 14.67
N CYS A 123 0.60 3.10 13.53
CA CYS A 123 1.92 3.70 13.35
C CYS A 123 1.91 4.73 12.20
N PRO A 124 2.79 5.75 12.23
CA PRO A 124 3.15 6.47 11.02
C PRO A 124 3.73 5.50 9.99
N HIS A 125 3.19 5.50 8.77
CA HIS A 125 3.67 4.63 7.72
C HIS A 125 3.39 5.23 6.33
N ASP A 126 4.39 5.13 5.47
CA ASP A 126 4.26 5.31 4.02
C ASP A 126 4.15 3.93 3.35
N TYR A 127 4.92 2.98 3.86
CA TYR A 127 5.00 1.60 3.38
C TYR A 127 4.81 0.61 4.51
N ILE A 128 4.16 -0.49 4.19
CA ILE A 128 3.90 -1.60 5.11
C ILE A 128 4.67 -2.81 4.59
N VAL A 129 5.41 -3.46 5.48
CA VAL A 129 6.11 -4.71 5.20
C VAL A 129 5.53 -5.78 6.10
N VAL A 130 4.97 -6.83 5.53
CA VAL A 130 4.53 -8.01 6.27
C VAL A 130 5.53 -9.13 6.02
N ILE A 131 6.14 -9.64 7.08
CA ILE A 131 7.09 -10.76 6.99
C ILE A 131 6.35 -12.02 7.42
N ASP A 132 6.20 -12.95 6.49
CA ASP A 132 5.54 -14.22 6.76
C ASP A 132 6.39 -15.40 6.29
N ARG A 133 6.30 -16.52 7.00
CA ARG A 133 7.13 -17.69 6.72
C ARG A 133 6.33 -18.74 5.95
N GLN A 134 6.54 -18.79 4.64
CA GLN A 134 5.83 -19.69 3.74
C GLN A 134 6.74 -20.77 3.15
N PRO A 135 6.24 -21.82 2.48
CA PRO A 135 7.07 -22.72 1.67
C PRO A 135 7.93 -21.95 0.64
N LEU A 136 9.11 -22.48 0.27
CA LEU A 136 10.05 -21.79 -0.63
C LEU A 136 9.45 -21.49 -2.02
N ASN A 137 8.50 -22.29 -2.48
CA ASN A 137 7.82 -22.11 -3.75
C ASN A 137 6.70 -21.06 -3.72
N ILE A 138 6.37 -20.49 -2.55
CA ILE A 138 5.44 -19.36 -2.44
C ILE A 138 6.24 -18.08 -2.59
N ARG A 139 5.90 -17.28 -3.59
CA ARG A 139 6.53 -16.00 -3.95
C ARG A 139 6.25 -14.92 -2.91
N SER A 140 7.11 -13.90 -2.88
CA SER A 140 6.77 -12.63 -2.23
C SER A 140 5.88 -11.82 -3.18
N SER A 141 5.30 -10.72 -2.70
CA SER A 141 4.55 -9.79 -3.54
C SER A 141 4.67 -8.34 -3.08
N ALA A 142 4.46 -7.43 -4.02
CA ALA A 142 4.18 -6.03 -3.74
C ALA A 142 2.82 -5.65 -4.34
N TYR A 143 1.98 -5.01 -3.53
CA TYR A 143 0.72 -4.45 -3.98
C TYR A 143 0.44 -3.13 -3.28
N LEU A 144 0.25 -2.07 -4.06
CA LEU A 144 0.15 -0.70 -3.57
C LEU A 144 1.38 -0.35 -2.70
N ASN A 145 1.17 0.06 -1.45
CA ASN A 145 2.23 0.34 -0.50
C ASN A 145 2.52 -0.81 0.47
N VAL A 146 1.98 -2.01 0.21
CA VAL A 146 2.17 -3.22 1.04
C VAL A 146 3.09 -4.21 0.33
N MET A 147 4.17 -4.58 1.01
CA MET A 147 5.08 -5.64 0.62
C MET A 147 4.83 -6.87 1.49
N SER A 148 4.54 -8.00 0.86
CA SER A 148 4.29 -9.30 1.52
C SER A 148 5.50 -10.19 1.26
N LEU A 149 6.39 -10.30 2.24
CA LEU A 149 7.69 -10.96 2.09
C LEU A 149 7.68 -12.37 2.67
N ASN A 150 8.10 -13.35 1.86
CA ASN A 150 8.37 -14.69 2.36
C ASN A 150 9.77 -14.74 3.00
N SER A 151 9.83 -14.89 4.32
CA SER A 151 11.10 -14.90 5.08
C SER A 151 12.06 -16.04 4.75
N ARG A 152 11.65 -17.01 3.90
CA ARG A 152 12.56 -18.05 3.38
C ARG A 152 13.34 -17.62 2.14
N HIS A 153 12.99 -16.49 1.52
CA HIS A 153 13.71 -15.94 0.37
C HIS A 153 14.89 -15.07 0.81
N SER A 154 15.72 -14.69 -0.17
CA SER A 154 16.85 -13.78 0.05
C SER A 154 16.36 -12.39 0.48
N LEU A 155 17.10 -11.69 1.35
CA LEU A 155 16.79 -10.30 1.74
C LEU A 155 16.76 -9.34 0.55
N THR A 156 17.45 -9.68 -0.56
CA THR A 156 17.36 -8.92 -1.83
C THR A 156 15.93 -8.77 -2.35
N VAL A 157 15.03 -9.72 -2.03
CA VAL A 157 13.61 -9.60 -2.38
C VAL A 157 12.98 -8.37 -1.74
N PHE A 158 13.36 -8.01 -0.51
CA PHE A 158 12.87 -6.77 0.10
C PHE A 158 13.21 -5.54 -0.76
N LEU A 159 14.43 -5.45 -1.27
CA LEU A 159 14.81 -4.33 -2.13
C LEU A 159 13.98 -4.34 -3.42
N HIS A 160 13.85 -5.51 -4.06
CA HIS A 160 13.05 -5.67 -5.26
C HIS A 160 11.59 -5.18 -5.06
N GLU A 161 10.90 -5.72 -4.04
CA GLU A 161 9.52 -5.34 -3.72
C GLU A 161 9.38 -3.87 -3.31
N PHE A 162 10.41 -3.32 -2.65
CA PHE A 162 10.45 -1.91 -2.32
C PHE A 162 10.67 -1.02 -3.55
N GLY A 163 11.33 -1.54 -4.59
CA GLY A 163 11.38 -0.93 -5.92
C GLY A 163 9.98 -0.69 -6.51
N HIS A 164 9.13 -1.72 -6.44
CA HIS A 164 7.73 -1.63 -6.88
C HIS A 164 6.92 -0.68 -6.00
N ALA A 165 6.85 -0.95 -4.70
CA ALA A 165 5.98 -0.20 -3.78
C ALA A 165 6.43 1.25 -3.62
N GLY A 166 7.75 1.47 -3.49
CA GLY A 166 8.33 2.76 -3.11
C GLY A 166 8.63 3.71 -4.26
N PHE A 167 8.88 3.17 -5.45
CA PHE A 167 9.38 3.95 -6.59
C PHE A 167 8.65 3.65 -7.90
N ASN A 168 7.58 2.83 -7.83
CA ASN A 168 6.77 2.44 -8.99
C ASN A 168 7.62 1.85 -10.13
N PHE A 169 8.68 1.12 -9.79
CA PHE A 169 9.49 0.44 -10.79
C PHE A 169 8.72 -0.76 -11.37
N ALA A 170 8.91 -0.99 -12.67
CA ALA A 170 8.45 -2.16 -13.38
C ALA A 170 9.47 -3.29 -13.29
N GLU A 171 9.08 -4.49 -13.71
CA GLU A 171 10.00 -5.61 -13.88
C GLU A 171 10.99 -5.37 -15.02
N GLU A 172 12.28 -5.60 -14.75
CA GLU A 172 13.33 -5.51 -15.76
C GLU A 172 13.61 -6.85 -16.46
N TYR A 173 13.00 -7.95 -16.00
CA TYR A 173 12.94 -9.21 -16.73
C TYR A 173 11.64 -9.29 -17.53
N LYS A 174 11.53 -10.27 -18.43
CA LYS A 174 10.34 -10.44 -19.28
C LYS A 174 9.17 -11.00 -18.48
N THR A 175 8.01 -10.33 -18.57
CA THR A 175 6.74 -10.79 -18.00
C THR A 175 5.63 -10.73 -19.04
N ASP A 176 4.52 -11.43 -18.80
CA ASP A 176 3.29 -11.26 -19.58
C ASP A 176 2.46 -10.05 -19.10
N GLY A 177 2.94 -9.35 -18.07
CA GLY A 177 2.30 -8.23 -17.42
C GLY A 177 2.32 -6.92 -18.22
N ARG A 178 1.48 -5.98 -17.78
CA ARG A 178 1.61 -4.59 -18.23
C ARG A 178 2.71 -3.89 -17.44
N ILE A 179 3.48 -3.05 -18.11
CA ILE A 179 4.36 -2.10 -17.43
C ILE A 179 3.44 -1.13 -16.68
N PRO A 180 3.62 -0.96 -15.36
CA PRO A 180 2.85 -0.01 -14.58
C PRO A 180 2.96 1.39 -15.18
N ARG A 181 1.84 2.12 -15.21
CA ARG A 181 1.87 3.51 -15.66
C ARG A 181 2.79 4.31 -14.74
N GLY A 182 3.60 5.18 -15.33
CA GLY A 182 4.58 5.98 -14.59
C GLY A 182 5.89 5.27 -14.26
N SER A 183 6.08 4.00 -14.62
CA SER A 183 7.36 3.32 -14.39
C SER A 183 8.45 3.87 -15.30
N GLU A 184 9.42 4.54 -14.69
CA GLU A 184 10.51 5.19 -15.42
C GLU A 184 11.67 4.25 -15.77
N ASN A 185 11.80 3.10 -15.09
CA ASN A 185 12.89 2.16 -15.31
C ASN A 185 12.75 1.28 -16.57
N CYS A 186 11.56 1.22 -17.18
CA CYS A 186 11.32 0.56 -18.47
C CYS A 186 10.87 1.56 -19.54
N LYS A 187 11.70 1.80 -20.56
CA LYS A 187 11.42 2.77 -21.64
C LYS A 187 11.28 2.11 -23.00
N SER A 188 10.50 2.70 -23.89
CA SER A 188 10.29 2.18 -25.26
C SER A 188 11.48 2.43 -26.19
N SER A 189 12.43 3.28 -25.79
CA SER A 189 13.70 3.51 -26.48
C SER A 189 14.80 3.89 -25.48
N CYS A 190 16.06 3.72 -25.87
CA CYS A 190 17.21 4.10 -25.06
C CYS A 190 17.26 5.59 -24.73
N GLU A 191 16.80 6.44 -25.65
CA GLU A 191 16.75 7.90 -25.48
C GLU A 191 15.67 8.34 -24.48
N GLY A 192 14.78 7.44 -24.06
CA GLY A 192 13.75 7.73 -23.06
C GLY A 192 14.27 7.79 -21.63
N PHE A 193 15.51 7.37 -21.37
CA PHE A 193 16.14 7.50 -20.07
C PHE A 193 16.73 8.91 -19.89
N GLU A 194 16.11 9.71 -19.04
CA GLU A 194 16.55 11.07 -18.72
C GLU A 194 17.60 11.06 -17.59
N GLY A 195 18.86 10.73 -17.90
CA GLY A 195 19.93 10.75 -16.89
C GLY A 195 21.10 9.83 -17.22
N GLU A 196 21.94 9.58 -16.21
CA GLU A 196 23.03 8.61 -16.32
C GLU A 196 22.49 7.17 -16.21
N THR A 197 22.94 6.31 -17.12
CA THR A 197 22.58 4.89 -17.23
C THR A 197 23.83 4.03 -17.31
N ASP A 198 23.80 2.79 -16.80
CA ASP A 198 24.88 1.80 -17.00
C ASP A 198 24.97 1.33 -18.46
N GLY A 199 23.84 1.35 -19.16
CA GLY A 199 23.75 1.06 -20.58
C GLY A 199 22.31 1.14 -21.05
N CYS A 200 22.03 0.49 -22.19
CA CYS A 200 20.68 0.30 -22.68
C CYS A 200 20.54 -1.12 -23.17
N PHE A 201 19.66 -1.88 -22.52
CA PHE A 201 19.51 -3.30 -22.75
C PHE A 201 18.05 -3.59 -23.07
N GLN A 202 17.82 -4.28 -24.18
CA GLN A 202 16.48 -4.67 -24.59
C GLN A 202 15.89 -5.70 -23.61
N GLU A 203 14.56 -5.78 -23.56
CA GLU A 203 13.73 -6.61 -22.69
C GLU A 203 13.57 -5.99 -21.29
N CYS A 204 12.44 -5.33 -21.05
CA CYS A 204 12.09 -4.74 -19.74
C CYS A 204 10.58 -4.86 -19.57
N SER A 205 10.14 -5.90 -18.85
CA SER A 205 8.79 -6.49 -18.89
C SER A 205 8.38 -7.01 -20.27
N LYS A 206 8.66 -6.27 -21.36
CA LYS A 206 8.30 -6.57 -22.76
C LYS A 206 9.53 -6.55 -23.66
N ASP A 207 9.48 -7.33 -24.74
CA ASP A 207 10.55 -7.42 -25.75
C ASP A 207 10.84 -6.08 -26.46
N SER A 208 9.85 -5.19 -26.52
CA SER A 208 9.96 -3.89 -27.20
C SER A 208 10.38 -2.74 -26.27
N TYR A 209 10.71 -3.04 -25.01
CA TYR A 209 11.15 -2.06 -24.01
C TYR A 209 12.60 -2.32 -23.63
N TYR A 210 13.20 -1.31 -23.01
CA TYR A 210 14.60 -1.27 -22.63
C TYR A 210 14.71 -0.96 -21.15
N ARG A 211 15.75 -1.52 -20.51
CA ARG A 211 16.20 -1.22 -19.15
C ARG A 211 17.56 -0.52 -19.19
N SER A 212 17.88 0.20 -18.13
CA SER A 212 19.09 1.03 -18.01
C SER A 212 20.32 0.29 -17.47
N ILE A 213 20.14 -0.92 -16.94
CA ILE A 213 21.20 -1.77 -16.38
C ILE A 213 21.05 -3.20 -16.88
N GLN A 214 22.17 -3.90 -17.13
CA GLN A 214 22.10 -5.28 -17.62
C GLN A 214 21.48 -6.20 -16.56
N ASN A 215 21.96 -6.13 -15.31
CA ASN A 215 21.53 -6.97 -14.19
C ASN A 215 21.33 -6.10 -12.95
N GLY A 216 20.17 -5.44 -12.84
CA GLY A 216 19.76 -4.72 -11.63
C GLY A 216 18.87 -5.58 -10.73
N VAL A 217 18.60 -5.09 -9.52
CA VAL A 217 17.74 -5.76 -8.53
C VAL A 217 16.30 -5.96 -9.03
N MET A 218 15.81 -5.08 -9.92
CA MET A 218 14.51 -5.22 -10.58
C MET A 218 14.50 -6.31 -11.68
N ARG A 219 15.65 -6.93 -11.98
CA ARG A 219 15.79 -8.02 -12.97
C ARG A 219 16.18 -9.34 -12.31
N THR A 220 17.07 -9.29 -11.33
CA THR A 220 17.65 -10.47 -10.67
C THR A 220 17.82 -10.24 -9.17
N LEU A 221 17.56 -11.28 -8.38
CA LEU A 221 17.75 -11.28 -6.93
C LEU A 221 19.19 -11.66 -6.52
N SER A 222 20.12 -11.79 -7.48
CA SER A 222 21.53 -12.06 -7.19
C SER A 222 22.34 -10.81 -6.84
N THR A 223 21.72 -9.63 -6.88
CA THR A 223 22.36 -8.33 -6.62
C THR A 223 21.45 -7.43 -5.78
N SER A 224 22.06 -6.46 -5.10
CA SER A 224 21.35 -5.37 -4.40
C SER A 224 21.46 -4.05 -5.16
N ASP A 225 22.03 -4.07 -6.37
CA ASP A 225 22.32 -2.88 -7.17
C ASP A 225 21.12 -2.52 -8.06
N TYR A 226 20.60 -1.31 -7.93
CA TYR A 226 19.56 -0.78 -8.81
C TYR A 226 20.08 -0.28 -10.15
N GLY A 227 21.40 -0.04 -10.28
CA GLY A 227 21.99 0.69 -11.39
C GLY A 227 21.88 2.20 -11.21
N LEU A 228 22.64 2.93 -12.03
CA LEU A 228 22.80 4.38 -11.94
C LEU A 228 21.48 5.13 -12.09
N PHE A 229 20.69 4.76 -13.10
CA PHE A 229 19.44 5.46 -13.42
C PHE A 229 18.39 5.30 -12.32
N ASN A 230 18.07 4.06 -11.95
CA ASN A 230 17.09 3.79 -10.89
C ASN A 230 17.56 4.33 -9.53
N SER A 231 18.86 4.25 -9.22
CA SER A 231 19.41 4.87 -8.01
C SER A 231 19.21 6.39 -7.99
N ASN A 232 19.33 7.06 -9.14
CA ASN A 232 19.06 8.50 -9.23
C ASN A 232 17.58 8.82 -8.99
N LEU A 233 16.66 8.05 -9.56
CA LEU A 233 15.22 8.19 -9.29
C LEU A 233 14.89 8.00 -7.80
N ILE A 234 15.47 6.99 -7.16
CA ILE A 234 15.31 6.77 -5.71
C ILE A 234 15.82 7.99 -4.93
N ARG A 235 17.00 8.52 -5.26
CA ARG A 235 17.55 9.72 -4.60
C ARG A 235 16.65 10.94 -4.77
N GLU A 236 16.02 11.10 -5.92
CA GLU A 236 15.08 12.21 -6.18
C GLU A 236 13.83 12.09 -5.31
N VAL A 237 13.26 10.89 -5.19
CA VAL A 237 12.12 10.62 -4.30
C VAL A 237 12.50 10.91 -2.85
N ILE A 238 13.62 10.36 -2.36
CA ILE A 238 14.13 10.62 -1.00
C ILE A 238 14.32 12.13 -0.75
N ARG A 239 14.90 12.86 -1.70
CA ARG A 239 15.16 14.31 -1.56
C ARG A 239 13.90 15.17 -1.68
N SER A 240 12.88 14.71 -2.40
CA SER A 240 11.63 15.45 -2.60
C SER A 240 10.66 15.34 -1.44
N LYS A 241 10.76 14.27 -0.63
CA LYS A 241 10.04 14.08 0.65
C LYS A 241 10.48 15.06 1.75
N LYS A 242 11.36 16.03 1.47
CA LYS A 242 11.71 17.10 2.42
C LYS A 242 10.45 17.74 3.01
N PRO A 243 10.46 18.06 4.32
CA PRO A 243 9.28 18.55 5.02
C PRO A 243 8.65 19.67 4.23
N VAL A 244 7.41 19.45 3.76
CA VAL A 244 6.57 20.56 3.36
C VAL A 244 6.48 21.43 4.60
N LYS A 245 7.12 22.60 4.59
CA LYS A 245 6.98 23.62 5.64
C LYS A 245 5.55 24.13 5.62
N GLY A 246 4.62 23.31 6.10
CA GLY A 246 3.19 23.55 6.15
C GLY A 246 2.79 23.99 7.55
N LEU A 247 2.78 25.30 7.77
CA LEU A 247 1.74 26.03 8.53
C LEU A 247 1.25 25.50 9.90
N THR A 248 2.05 24.77 10.67
CA THR A 248 1.81 24.62 12.11
C THR A 248 2.66 25.65 12.87
N GLY A 249 2.04 26.35 13.82
CA GLY A 249 2.61 27.52 14.50
C GLY A 249 3.97 27.23 15.14
N ALA A 250 4.86 28.21 15.06
CA ALA A 250 6.21 28.16 15.60
C ALA A 250 6.25 27.66 17.06
N VAL A 251 6.65 26.41 17.25
CA VAL A 251 7.19 25.94 18.53
C VAL A 251 8.69 26.20 18.48
N VAL A 252 9.13 27.11 19.33
CA VAL A 252 10.54 27.43 19.56
C VAL A 252 11.16 26.22 20.26
N SER A 253 12.01 25.46 19.56
CA SER A 253 12.91 24.51 20.21
C SER A 253 14.27 25.18 20.45
N GLU A 254 14.70 25.16 21.71
CA GLU A 254 15.98 25.67 22.17
C GLU A 254 17.15 24.82 21.64
N ASP A 255 18.24 25.52 21.32
CA ASP A 255 19.55 25.00 20.93
C ASP A 255 20.02 23.82 21.78
N ASN A 256 20.32 22.68 21.13
CA ASN A 256 21.25 21.71 21.66
C ASN A 256 22.44 21.56 20.70
N SER A 257 23.52 22.26 21.05
CA SER A 257 24.82 22.15 20.41
C SER A 257 25.47 20.80 20.72
N CYS A 258 25.61 19.94 19.72
CA CYS A 258 26.57 18.85 19.77
C CYS A 258 27.84 19.27 19.02
N GLU A 259 28.74 19.94 19.77
CA GLU A 259 30.10 20.21 19.32
C GLU A 259 30.99 18.96 19.43
N ASN A 260 31.60 18.61 18.30
CA ASN A 260 32.96 18.09 18.15
C ASN A 260 33.38 16.83 18.93
N ARG A 261 33.49 15.70 18.21
CA ARG A 261 34.65 14.78 18.34
C ARG A 261 34.91 13.94 17.10
N HIS A 262 36.07 14.22 16.49
CA HIS A 262 36.69 13.49 15.39
C HIS A 262 37.17 12.07 15.76
N LYS A 263 37.14 11.18 14.76
CA LYS A 263 37.89 9.92 14.55
C LYS A 263 37.43 8.67 15.30
N ASN A 264 36.58 7.86 14.64
CA ASN A 264 36.87 6.46 14.27
C ASN A 264 35.69 5.90 13.44
N HIS A 265 35.98 5.52 12.18
CA HIS A 265 34.99 5.26 11.12
C HIS A 265 34.31 3.88 11.19
N LEU A 266 34.42 3.15 12.31
CA LEU A 266 33.88 1.79 12.47
C LEU A 266 33.16 1.60 13.81
N CYS A 267 32.43 2.62 14.25
CA CYS A 267 31.64 2.60 15.50
C CYS A 267 30.26 3.28 15.32
N SER A 268 29.64 3.15 14.13
CA SER A 268 28.44 3.89 13.74
C SER A 268 27.23 3.01 13.41
N LEU A 269 27.25 1.72 13.77
CA LEU A 269 26.08 0.83 13.66
C LEU A 269 25.66 0.22 15.01
N THR A 270 26.30 0.63 16.12
CA THR A 270 25.99 0.10 17.48
C THR A 270 25.47 1.19 18.43
N ARG A 271 24.92 2.27 17.87
CA ARG A 271 24.04 3.20 18.58
C ARG A 271 22.71 3.26 17.83
N MET A 272 21.99 2.14 17.80
CA MET A 272 20.54 2.23 17.80
C MET A 272 20.19 2.89 19.13
N GLY A 273 19.88 4.18 19.02
CA GLY A 273 19.70 5.10 20.13
C GLY A 273 18.57 4.65 21.04
N ALA A 274 18.61 5.13 22.27
CA ALA A 274 17.53 5.00 23.23
C ALA A 274 16.17 5.24 22.55
N VAL A 275 15.20 4.38 22.85
CA VAL A 275 13.79 4.55 22.48
C VAL A 275 13.35 5.91 23.02
N VAL A 276 13.37 6.93 22.16
CA VAL A 276 12.76 8.21 22.46
C VAL A 276 11.30 8.03 22.15
N SER A 277 10.47 7.91 23.19
CA SER A 277 9.01 7.99 23.06
C SER A 277 8.65 9.45 22.78
N GLU A 278 8.91 9.93 21.57
CA GLU A 278 8.27 11.15 21.08
C GLU A 278 6.82 10.79 20.72
N ASP A 279 5.87 11.54 21.30
CA ASP A 279 4.42 11.44 21.11
C ASP A 279 4.01 11.74 19.66
N ASN A 280 4.44 10.91 18.70
CA ASN A 280 3.92 10.93 17.35
C ASN A 280 2.66 10.05 17.29
N SER A 281 1.68 10.36 18.14
CA SER A 281 0.58 9.44 18.38
C SER A 281 -0.49 9.56 17.28
N CYS A 282 -0.64 8.48 16.53
CA CYS A 282 -1.76 8.28 15.60
C CYS A 282 -3.12 8.26 16.33
N GLU A 283 -3.13 8.13 17.65
CA GLU A 283 -4.30 8.00 18.52
C GLU A 283 -5.34 9.11 18.37
N ASN A 284 -4.89 10.33 18.08
CA ASN A 284 -5.78 11.51 17.96
C ASN A 284 -6.12 11.86 16.50
N GLN A 285 -5.67 11.04 15.56
CA GLN A 285 -5.90 11.23 14.14
C GLN A 285 -7.04 10.32 13.66
N ASN A 286 -7.63 10.71 12.53
CA ASN A 286 -8.59 9.90 11.82
C ASN A 286 -8.25 9.94 10.34
N TYR A 287 -8.76 8.96 9.60
CA TYR A 287 -8.68 8.91 8.14
C TYR A 287 -9.96 8.35 7.54
N PHE A 288 -10.23 8.70 6.29
CA PHE A 288 -11.27 8.06 5.51
C PHE A 288 -10.75 6.73 4.97
N LEU A 289 -11.50 5.65 5.18
CA LEU A 289 -11.26 4.35 4.55
C LEU A 289 -12.42 4.02 3.61
N LEU A 290 -12.12 3.90 2.33
CA LEU A 290 -13.09 3.57 1.29
C LEU A 290 -12.75 2.20 0.73
N LYS A 291 -13.75 1.32 0.69
CA LYS A 291 -13.69 0.05 -0.03
C LYS A 291 -14.20 0.28 -1.44
N ALA A 292 -13.38 0.02 -2.44
CA ALA A 292 -13.71 0.22 -3.85
C ALA A 292 -13.57 -1.08 -4.63
N GLN A 293 -14.21 -1.12 -5.80
CA GLN A 293 -14.17 -2.25 -6.73
C GLN A 293 -14.23 -1.75 -8.17
N TYR A 294 -13.53 -2.42 -9.08
CA TYR A 294 -13.65 -2.14 -10.51
C TYR A 294 -14.84 -2.90 -11.10
N LEU A 295 -15.84 -2.17 -11.62
CA LEU A 295 -17.09 -2.72 -12.15
C LEU A 295 -17.55 -1.93 -13.38
N ASP A 296 -17.91 -2.61 -14.46
CA ASP A 296 -18.40 -1.99 -15.71
C ASP A 296 -17.47 -0.90 -16.27
N GLY A 297 -16.16 -1.10 -16.16
CA GLY A 297 -15.16 -0.16 -16.70
C GLY A 297 -14.92 1.09 -15.84
N LYS A 298 -15.43 1.13 -14.61
CA LYS A 298 -15.25 2.25 -13.65
C LYS A 298 -14.97 1.74 -12.24
N ILE A 299 -14.35 2.59 -11.43
CA ILE A 299 -14.15 2.33 -10.00
C ILE A 299 -15.43 2.71 -9.24
N VAL A 300 -16.01 1.80 -8.47
CA VAL A 300 -17.22 2.04 -7.67
C VAL A 300 -16.87 1.91 -6.19
N VAL A 301 -17.30 2.87 -5.37
CA VAL A 301 -17.13 2.80 -3.91
C VAL A 301 -18.27 1.98 -3.31
N ILE A 302 -17.91 0.89 -2.63
CA ILE A 302 -18.84 -0.04 -1.99
C ILE A 302 -19.21 0.45 -0.59
N SER A 303 -18.21 0.89 0.18
CA SER A 303 -18.40 1.35 1.56
C SER A 303 -17.36 2.40 1.95
N LYS A 304 -17.69 3.20 2.95
CA LYS A 304 -16.85 4.27 3.48
C LYS A 304 -16.99 4.36 5.00
N SER A 305 -15.88 4.57 5.70
CA SER A 305 -15.82 4.77 7.14
C SER A 305 -14.80 5.84 7.51
N ILE A 306 -14.93 6.38 8.72
CA ILE A 306 -13.84 7.09 9.41
C ILE A 306 -13.20 6.05 10.33
N GLU A 307 -11.89 5.93 10.25
CA GLU A 307 -11.10 5.04 11.09
C GLU A 307 -10.11 5.88 11.92
N PRO A 308 -9.85 5.51 13.18
CA PRO A 308 -8.81 6.16 13.98
C PRO A 308 -7.43 5.76 13.46
N GLY A 309 -6.44 6.63 13.66
CA GLY A 309 -5.05 6.36 13.31
C GLY A 309 -4.50 7.27 12.20
N CYS A 310 -3.24 7.02 11.84
CA CYS A 310 -2.53 7.75 10.79
C CYS A 310 -3.01 7.30 9.41
N ALA A 311 -3.33 8.26 8.54
CA ALA A 311 -3.47 7.99 7.11
C ALA A 311 -2.08 7.70 6.50
N PRO A 312 -1.97 6.78 5.53
CA PRO A 312 -0.74 6.63 4.77
C PRO A 312 -0.43 7.91 3.99
N SER A 313 0.85 8.23 3.82
CA SER A 313 1.24 9.41 3.03
C SER A 313 0.95 9.21 1.54
N SER A 314 0.75 10.31 0.82
CA SER A 314 0.55 10.28 -0.62
C SER A 314 1.81 9.77 -1.35
N SER A 315 1.58 9.07 -2.45
CA SER A 315 2.57 8.82 -3.48
C SER A 315 2.37 9.78 -4.63
N ASN A 316 3.44 10.39 -5.12
CA ASN A 316 3.39 11.35 -6.23
C ASN A 316 3.75 10.69 -7.57
N PHE A 317 3.40 9.41 -7.77
CA PHE A 317 3.72 8.68 -9.00
C PHE A 317 2.54 8.68 -9.96
N GLU A 318 2.79 8.83 -11.26
CA GLU A 318 1.80 8.47 -12.26
C GLU A 318 1.33 7.04 -12.05
N SER A 319 0.04 6.78 -12.27
CA SER A 319 -0.56 5.53 -11.79
C SER A 319 -1.80 5.10 -12.56
N ASP A 320 -2.41 3.99 -12.16
CA ASP A 320 -3.61 3.44 -12.83
C ASP A 320 -4.89 4.19 -12.43
N PHE A 321 -4.93 4.77 -11.23
CA PHE A 321 -6.01 5.65 -10.81
C PHE A 321 -5.52 6.77 -9.89
N SER A 322 -6.15 7.93 -9.97
CA SER A 322 -5.95 9.03 -9.04
C SER A 322 -7.23 9.32 -8.26
N TYR A 323 -7.10 9.99 -7.12
CA TYR A 323 -8.25 10.50 -6.40
C TYR A 323 -7.95 11.83 -5.73
N ARG A 324 -8.99 12.65 -5.65
CA ARG A 324 -8.95 14.02 -5.15
C ARG A 324 -10.07 14.24 -4.15
N VAL A 325 -9.74 14.78 -2.98
CA VAL A 325 -10.69 15.08 -1.91
C VAL A 325 -10.92 16.57 -1.85
N PHE A 326 -12.18 16.98 -1.85
CA PHE A 326 -12.58 18.39 -1.90
C PHE A 326 -13.44 18.78 -0.71
N ALA A 327 -13.34 20.05 -0.33
CA ALA A 327 -14.25 20.69 0.58
C ALA A 327 -15.61 20.99 -0.08
N GLU A 328 -16.60 21.44 0.69
CA GLU A 328 -17.92 21.85 0.15
C GLU A 328 -17.82 23.04 -0.82
N ASP A 329 -16.81 23.90 -0.67
CA ASP A 329 -16.54 25.04 -1.54
C ASP A 329 -15.63 24.72 -2.74
N GLU A 330 -15.44 23.43 -3.06
CA GLU A 330 -14.59 22.94 -4.15
C GLU A 330 -13.08 23.17 -3.93
N THR A 331 -12.65 23.55 -2.72
CA THR A 331 -11.22 23.61 -2.37
C THR A 331 -10.62 22.21 -2.33
N LEU A 332 -9.53 21.96 -3.07
CA LEU A 332 -8.76 20.72 -3.01
C LEU A 332 -8.09 20.59 -1.63
N ILE A 333 -8.41 19.51 -0.91
CA ILE A 333 -7.84 19.18 0.40
C ILE A 333 -6.67 18.21 0.24
N PHE A 334 -6.84 17.18 -0.59
CA PHE A 334 -5.89 16.09 -0.73
C PHE A 334 -5.96 15.50 -2.14
N GLU A 335 -4.83 15.06 -2.66
CA GLU A 335 -4.69 14.38 -3.94
C GLU A 335 -3.65 13.28 -3.81
N ASP A 336 -3.91 12.14 -4.44
CA ASP A 336 -3.01 10.99 -4.45
C ASP A 336 -3.30 10.10 -5.66
N SER A 337 -2.33 9.27 -6.02
CA SER A 337 -2.37 8.42 -7.20
C SER A 337 -1.68 7.08 -6.92
N ARG A 338 -2.30 5.97 -7.33
CA ARG A 338 -1.90 4.61 -6.94
C ARG A 338 -1.95 3.62 -8.08
N ASN A 339 -0.93 2.77 -8.13
CA ASN A 339 -0.84 1.71 -9.13
C ASN A 339 -1.52 0.44 -8.60
N LEU A 340 -2.37 -0.19 -9.43
CA LEU A 340 -3.17 -1.36 -9.05
C LEU A 340 -2.57 -2.65 -9.61
N ASN A 341 -1.25 -2.72 -9.80
CA ASN A 341 -0.57 -3.96 -10.16
C ASN A 341 -0.10 -4.69 -8.91
N ILE A 342 -0.29 -6.01 -8.91
CA ILE A 342 0.30 -6.94 -7.94
C ILE A 342 1.49 -7.58 -8.63
N PHE A 343 2.68 -7.39 -8.07
CA PHE A 343 3.92 -8.06 -8.50
C PHE A 343 4.11 -9.31 -7.65
N THR A 344 4.64 -10.38 -8.23
CA THR A 344 4.83 -11.65 -7.53
C THR A 344 6.11 -12.32 -7.97
N ASP A 345 7.10 -12.36 -7.08
CA ASP A 345 8.47 -12.61 -7.50
C ASP A 345 9.16 -13.69 -6.67
N VAL A 346 9.94 -14.53 -7.37
CA VAL A 346 10.88 -15.48 -6.77
C VAL A 346 12.04 -15.76 -7.71
N GLN A 347 13.21 -16.00 -7.14
CA GLN A 347 14.34 -16.60 -7.86
C GLN A 347 14.41 -18.08 -7.47
N GLN A 348 14.28 -18.97 -8.46
CA GLN A 348 14.46 -20.40 -8.20
C GLN A 348 15.93 -20.70 -7.92
N ASP A 349 16.19 -21.62 -6.98
CA ASP A 349 17.53 -22.05 -6.62
C ASP A 349 18.35 -22.47 -7.86
N GLY A 350 19.46 -21.78 -8.09
CA GLY A 350 20.38 -22.08 -9.20
C GLY A 350 20.04 -21.41 -10.53
N THR A 351 19.06 -20.50 -10.57
CA THR A 351 18.76 -19.65 -11.72
C THR A 351 19.21 -18.21 -11.47
N GLU A 352 19.67 -17.51 -12.52
CA GLU A 352 20.00 -16.08 -12.43
C GLU A 352 18.78 -15.19 -12.71
N GLU A 353 17.71 -15.75 -13.27
CA GLU A 353 16.49 -15.01 -13.66
C GLU A 353 15.42 -15.12 -12.58
N ILE A 354 14.67 -14.03 -12.40
CA ILE A 354 13.45 -14.02 -11.58
C ILE A 354 12.34 -14.65 -12.41
N GLU A 355 11.53 -15.47 -11.76
CA GLU A 355 10.23 -15.88 -12.29
C GLU A 355 9.15 -15.15 -11.50
N GLY A 356 8.32 -14.40 -12.20
CA GLY A 356 7.21 -13.71 -11.59
C GLY A 356 6.08 -13.35 -12.55
N GLU A 357 4.98 -12.93 -11.97
CA GLU A 357 3.77 -12.52 -12.68
C GLU A 357 3.30 -11.17 -12.16
N THR A 358 2.86 -10.31 -13.08
CA THR A 358 2.21 -9.04 -12.74
C THR A 358 0.72 -9.15 -13.05
N TYR A 359 -0.11 -9.01 -12.02
CA TYR A 359 -1.57 -9.03 -12.15
C TYR A 359 -2.13 -7.62 -12.05
N SER A 360 -3.13 -7.29 -12.86
CA SER A 360 -3.85 -6.02 -12.76
C SER A 360 -5.11 -6.21 -11.92
N VAL A 361 -5.31 -5.36 -10.90
CA VAL A 361 -6.53 -5.37 -10.06
C VAL A 361 -7.67 -4.59 -10.72
N LEU A 362 -7.47 -4.06 -11.93
CA LEU A 362 -8.56 -3.56 -12.79
C LEU A 362 -9.29 -4.71 -13.52
N GLU A 363 -9.24 -5.92 -12.97
CA GLU A 363 -10.12 -7.02 -13.34
C GLU A 363 -11.49 -6.84 -12.68
N GLU A 364 -12.54 -7.21 -13.40
CA GLU A 364 -13.92 -7.02 -12.93
C GLU A 364 -14.16 -7.78 -11.62
N GLY A 365 -14.59 -7.04 -10.59
CA GLY A 365 -14.94 -7.61 -9.30
C GLY A 365 -13.84 -7.60 -8.24
N GLU A 366 -12.60 -7.24 -8.57
CA GLU A 366 -11.54 -7.15 -7.57
C GLU A 366 -11.72 -5.94 -6.64
N ILE A 367 -11.38 -6.13 -5.35
CA ILE A 367 -11.60 -5.15 -4.28
C ILE A 367 -10.26 -4.52 -3.90
N PHE A 368 -10.27 -3.21 -3.67
CA PHE A 368 -9.14 -2.48 -3.12
C PHE A 368 -9.60 -1.38 -2.17
N PHE A 369 -8.65 -0.77 -1.45
CA PHE A 369 -8.96 0.25 -0.47
C PHE A 369 -8.27 1.57 -0.81
N ILE A 370 -9.02 2.65 -0.62
CA ILE A 370 -8.53 4.02 -0.76
C ILE A 370 -8.55 4.64 0.63
N THR A 371 -7.45 5.29 0.98
CA THR A 371 -7.27 5.94 2.28
C THR A 371 -6.98 7.41 2.08
N SER A 372 -7.59 8.30 2.86
CA SER A 372 -7.27 9.74 2.81
C SER A 372 -7.23 10.32 4.21
N PRO A 373 -6.37 11.30 4.50
CA PRO A 373 -6.45 12.09 5.73
C PRO A 373 -7.89 12.59 5.97
N TYR A 374 -8.35 12.50 7.21
CA TYR A 374 -9.65 13.04 7.59
C TYR A 374 -9.59 14.57 7.67
N SER A 375 -10.63 15.23 7.16
CA SER A 375 -10.88 16.65 7.39
C SER A 375 -12.37 16.86 7.60
N GLU A 376 -12.75 17.64 8.62
CA GLU A 376 -14.15 18.02 8.87
C GLU A 376 -14.77 18.79 7.70
N SER A 377 -13.94 19.48 6.90
CA SER A 377 -14.40 20.21 5.71
C SER A 377 -14.59 19.33 4.49
N ALA A 378 -14.08 18.09 4.49
CA ALA A 378 -14.15 17.20 3.34
C ALA A 378 -15.60 16.80 3.03
N SER A 379 -16.05 17.07 1.81
CA SER A 379 -17.43 16.90 1.37
C SER A 379 -17.59 15.82 0.30
N LYS A 380 -16.58 15.67 -0.57
CA LYS A 380 -16.57 14.72 -1.68
C LYS A 380 -15.18 14.19 -2.00
N ILE A 381 -15.15 13.04 -2.65
CA ILE A 381 -13.98 12.45 -3.30
C ILE A 381 -14.30 12.21 -4.78
N GLU A 382 -13.37 12.56 -5.65
CA GLU A 382 -13.39 12.25 -7.09
C GLU A 382 -12.31 11.20 -7.35
N ILE A 383 -12.68 10.06 -7.93
CA ILE A 383 -11.78 8.96 -8.28
C ILE A 383 -11.75 8.86 -9.81
N ILE A 384 -10.55 8.86 -10.40
CA ILE A 384 -10.33 8.88 -11.84
C ILE A 384 -9.53 7.64 -12.22
N GLU A 385 -10.08 6.80 -13.09
CA GLU A 385 -9.31 5.75 -13.74
C GLU A 385 -8.54 6.37 -14.92
N GLU A 386 -7.21 6.31 -14.84
CA GLU A 386 -6.33 7.14 -15.66
C GLU A 386 -6.26 6.67 -17.12
N THR A 387 -6.58 5.41 -17.43
CA THR A 387 -6.52 4.87 -18.79
C THR A 387 -7.70 5.30 -19.64
N THR A 388 -8.90 5.25 -19.07
CA THR A 388 -10.18 5.53 -19.74
C THR A 388 -10.67 6.94 -19.47
N GLY A 389 -10.17 7.59 -18.41
CA GLY A 389 -10.68 8.85 -17.91
C GLY A 389 -12.05 8.72 -17.23
N ALA A 390 -12.48 7.49 -16.89
CA ALA A 390 -13.73 7.27 -16.18
C ALA A 390 -13.65 7.86 -14.77
N GLU A 391 -14.61 8.72 -14.44
CA GLU A 391 -14.67 9.42 -13.17
C GLU A 391 -15.83 8.90 -12.31
N THR A 392 -15.57 8.71 -11.03
CA THR A 392 -16.58 8.41 -10.01
C THR A 392 -16.49 9.42 -8.88
N GLN A 393 -17.62 10.02 -8.54
CA GLN A 393 -17.73 10.97 -7.45
C GLN A 393 -18.54 10.38 -6.31
N GLU A 394 -18.04 10.53 -5.08
CA GLU A 394 -18.72 10.09 -3.88
C GLU A 394 -18.75 11.19 -2.83
N THR A 395 -19.89 11.36 -2.17
CA THR A 395 -19.98 12.26 -1.01
C THR A 395 -19.28 11.63 0.19
N LEU A 396 -18.51 12.40 0.95
CA LEU A 396 -17.93 11.98 2.23
C LEU A 396 -18.84 12.34 3.41
N GLN A 397 -20.00 12.94 3.15
CA GLN A 397 -21.06 13.17 4.12
C GLN A 397 -21.94 11.90 4.24
N ASN A 398 -22.46 11.60 5.44
CA ASN A 398 -23.23 10.38 5.77
C ASN A 398 -22.41 9.08 5.80
N LEU A 399 -21.42 9.02 6.69
CA LEU A 399 -20.58 7.83 6.89
C LEU A 399 -21.33 6.81 7.78
N GLY A 400 -21.19 5.51 7.47
CA GLY A 400 -21.83 4.43 8.25
C GLY A 400 -23.11 3.82 7.67
N GLY A 401 -23.42 4.05 6.39
CA GLY A 401 -24.45 3.29 5.68
C GLY A 401 -23.83 2.44 4.58
N GLU A 402 -24.11 1.13 4.54
CA GLU A 402 -23.92 0.35 3.31
C GLU A 402 -24.81 0.97 2.23
N VAL A 403 -24.22 1.42 1.13
CA VAL A 403 -24.99 1.91 -0.02
C VAL A 403 -25.76 0.69 -0.52
N ALA A 404 -27.09 0.75 -0.47
CA ALA A 404 -27.91 -0.34 -0.98
C ALA A 404 -27.55 -0.56 -2.46
N CYS A 405 -26.86 -1.68 -2.76
CA CYS A 405 -26.49 -2.01 -4.13
C CYS A 405 -27.76 -1.99 -4.98
N HIS A 406 -27.87 -1.01 -5.87
CA HIS A 406 -28.87 -1.02 -6.93
C HIS A 406 -28.45 -2.09 -7.94
N LEU A 407 -28.88 -3.34 -7.69
CA LEU A 407 -28.85 -4.44 -8.65
C LEU A 407 -29.92 -4.26 -9.73
#